data_AF-A0A956H958-F1
#
_entry.id   AF-A0A956H958-F1
#
_cell.length_a   1.000
_cell.length_b   1.000
_cell.length_c   1.000
_cell.angle_alpha   90.00
_cell.angle_beta   90.00
_cell.angle_gamma   90.00
#
_symmetry.space_group_name_H-M   'P 1'
#
loop_
_entity.id
_entity.type
_entity.pdbx_description
1 polymer ?
#
loop_
_entity_poly.entity_id
_entity_poly.type
_entity_poly.pdbx_seq_one_letter_code
_entity_poly.pdbx_strand_id
1 'polypeptide(L)' 'VDQVRLGPPERFGETSASPLEFGIEVEGQHVGLATLWLREGNMPLERQQTVQFPEGQMKVVERYTRFEITD' A
#
# COMPACT_ATOMS: atom_id res chain seq x y z
N VAL A 1 -4.27 -12.11 -2.98
CA VAL A 1 -5.23 -11.12 -3.51
C VAL A 1 -4.86 -10.93 -4.96
N ASP A 2 -5.59 -11.59 -5.86
CA ASP A 2 -5.23 -11.66 -7.28
C ASP A 2 -5.71 -10.42 -8.05
N GLN A 3 -6.35 -9.47 -7.37
CA GLN A 3 -6.90 -8.25 -7.97
C GLN A 3 -6.60 -7.02 -7.12
N VAL A 4 -6.09 -5.98 -7.78
CA VAL A 4 -5.93 -4.64 -7.19
C VAL A 4 -7.31 -4.06 -6.86
N ARG A 5 -7.49 -3.58 -5.63
CA ARG A 5 -8.78 -3.05 -5.14
C ARG A 5 -8.61 -1.68 -4.54
N LEU A 6 -9.28 -0.68 -5.11
CA LEU A 6 -9.40 0.64 -4.50
C LEU A 6 -10.67 0.70 -3.64
N GLY A 7 -10.49 0.92 -2.34
CA GLY A 7 -11.58 1.11 -1.39
C GLY A 7 -12.12 2.55 -1.38
N PRO A 8 -13.30 2.76 -0.76
CA PRO A 8 -13.83 4.10 -0.54
C PRO A 8 -12.89 4.92 0.35
N PRO A 9 -12.93 6.26 0.27
CA PRO A 9 -12.20 7.12 1.20
C PRO A 9 -12.65 6.85 2.64
N GLU A 10 -11.68 6.75 3.55
CA GLU A 10 -11.89 6.62 4.98
C GLU A 10 -10.91 7.50 5.77
N ARG A 11 -11.16 7.66 7.06
CA ARG A 11 -10.31 8.50 7.91
C ARG A 11 -8.95 7.83 8.12
N PHE A 12 -7.88 8.50 7.71
CA PHE A 12 -6.49 8.08 7.94
C PHE A 12 -5.74 9.18 8.68
N GLY A 13 -5.59 9.01 10.01
CA GLY A 13 -5.06 10.05 10.89
C GLY A 13 -5.96 11.30 10.93
N GLU A 14 -5.42 12.43 10.47
CA GLU A 14 -6.12 13.72 10.40
C GLU A 14 -6.71 14.02 9.01
N THR A 15 -6.57 13.11 8.04
CA THR A 15 -7.05 13.30 6.67
C THR A 15 -7.97 12.17 6.20
N SER A 16 -8.54 12.31 5.01
CA SER A 16 -9.29 11.26 4.32
C SER A 16 -8.40 10.61 3.26
N ALA A 17 -8.39 9.28 3.21
CA ALA A 17 -7.60 8.52 2.25
C ALA A 17 -8.33 7.26 1.79
N SER A 18 -8.13 6.89 0.53
CA SER A 18 -8.61 5.63 -0.04
C SER A 18 -7.52 4.56 0.07
N PRO A 19 -7.85 3.35 0.57
CA PRO A 19 -6.92 2.23 0.56
C PRO A 19 -6.87 1.59 -0.82
N LEU A 20 -5.69 1.50 -1.41
CA LEU A 20 -5.40 0.67 -2.58
C LEU A 20 -4.74 -0.62 -2.11
N GLU A 21 -5.49 -1.72 -2.14
CA GLU A 21 -5.04 -3.04 -1.73
C GLU A 21 -4.57 -3.87 -2.94
N PHE A 22 -3.46 -4.57 -2.79
CA PHE A 22 -2.92 -5.41 -3.86
C PHE A 22 -2.03 -6.54 -3.32
N GLY A 23 -1.90 -7.59 -4.12
CA GLY A 23 -0.94 -8.66 -3.87
C GLY A 23 0.48 -8.27 -4.25
N ILE A 24 1.46 -8.81 -3.52
CA ILE A 24 2.88 -8.70 -3.85
C ILE A 24 3.31 -10.04 -4.45
N GLU A 25 3.92 -9.98 -5.62
CA GLU A 25 4.48 -11.14 -6.30
C GLU A 25 5.96 -10.92 -6.57
N VAL A 26 6.76 -11.97 -6.34
CA VAL A 26 8.19 -12.02 -6.66
C VAL A 26 8.42 -13.30 -7.44
N GLU A 27 8.95 -13.19 -8.65
CA GLU A 27 9.17 -14.32 -9.56
C GLU A 27 7.91 -15.19 -9.79
N GLY A 28 6.73 -14.57 -9.84
CA GLY A 28 5.44 -15.24 -10.03
C GLY A 28 4.90 -15.96 -8.79
N GLN A 29 5.61 -15.90 -7.67
CA GLN A 29 5.11 -16.39 -6.39
C GLN A 29 4.43 -15.26 -5.61
N HIS A 30 3.20 -15.50 -5.15
CA HIS A 30 2.53 -14.59 -4.22
C HIS A 30 3.25 -14.63 -2.87
N VAL A 31 3.86 -13.50 -2.49
CA VAL A 31 4.67 -13.38 -1.26
C VAL A 31 4.04 -12.45 -0.24
N GLY A 32 2.92 -11.78 -0.51
CA GLY A 32 2.35 -10.89 0.49
C GLY A 32 1.23 -10.01 0.01
N LEU A 33 0.83 -9.11 0.90
CA LEU A 33 -0.23 -8.13 0.67
C LEU A 33 0.26 -6.75 1.06
N ALA A 34 -0.18 -5.75 0.31
CA ALA A 34 0.06 -4.34 0.61
C ALA A 34 -1.24 -3.54 0.55
N THR A 35 -1.27 -2.48 1.36
CA THR A 35 -2.24 -1.40 1.30
C THR A 35 -1.49 -0.09 1.12
N LEU A 36 -1.74 0.62 0.03
CA LEU A 36 -1.25 1.97 -0.21
C LEU A 36 -2.39 2.97 0.06
N TRP A 37 -2.17 3.87 1.00
CA TRP A 37 -3.14 4.91 1.36
C TRP A 37 -2.94 6.13 0.47
N LEU A 38 -3.99 6.48 -0.27
CA LEU A 38 -3.99 7.60 -1.22
C LEU A 38 -4.90 8.71 -0.73
N ARG A 39 -4.40 9.93 -0.58
CA ARG A 39 -5.24 11.12 -0.35
C ARG A 39 -5.80 11.66 -1.68
N GLU A 40 -6.56 12.75 -1.59
CA GLU A 40 -7.01 13.51 -2.76
C GLU A 40 -5.87 13.79 -3.76
N GLY A 41 -6.17 13.66 -5.05
CA GLY A 41 -5.18 13.78 -6.12
C GLY A 41 -4.31 12.52 -6.32
N ASN A 42 -4.70 11.37 -5.76
CA ASN A 42 -3.96 10.10 -5.82
C ASN A 42 -2.55 10.18 -5.22
N MET A 43 -2.36 11.06 -4.25
CA MET A 43 -1.05 11.23 -3.63
C MET A 43 -0.84 10.20 -2.52
N PRO A 44 0.31 9.51 -2.47
CA PRO A 44 0.55 8.49 -1.47
C PRO A 44 0.86 9.13 -0.11
N LEU A 45 0.29 8.56 0.96
CA LEU A 45 0.54 8.94 2.34
C LEU A 45 1.41 7.89 3.05
N GLU A 46 0.97 6.63 2.99
CA GLU A 46 1.62 5.52 3.66
C GLU A 46 1.38 4.22 2.89
N ARG A 47 2.38 3.35 2.85
CA ARG A 47 2.23 1.97 2.38
C ARG A 47 2.49 1.02 3.54
N GLN A 48 1.55 0.14 3.80
CA GLN A 48 1.68 -0.94 4.77
C GLN A 48 1.72 -2.25 4.01
N GLN A 49 2.68 -3.12 4.32
CA GLN A 49 2.77 -4.43 3.69
C GLN A 49 3.20 -5.50 4.66
N THR A 50 2.68 -6.71 4.44
CA THR A 50 3.14 -7.93 5.09
C THR A 50 3.68 -8.86 4.02
N VAL A 51 4.97 -9.18 4.11
CA VAL A 51 5.67 -10.11 3.21
C VAL A 51 5.92 -11.41 3.97
N GLN A 52 5.53 -12.53 3.38
CA GLN A 52 5.70 -13.89 3.86
C GLN A 52 6.97 -14.49 3.24
N PHE A 53 7.78 -15.10 4.09
CA PHE A 53 8.98 -15.85 3.74
C PHE A 53 8.88 -17.24 4.36
N PRO A 54 9.67 -18.24 3.90
CA PRO A 54 9.65 -19.57 4.50
C PRO A 54 9.90 -19.59 6.01
N GLU A 55 10.73 -18.67 6.52
CA GLU A 55 11.13 -18.62 7.92
C GLU A 55 10.27 -17.66 8.78
N GLY A 56 9.27 -16.99 8.20
CA GLY A 56 8.41 -16.08 8.94
C GLY A 56 7.83 -14.95 8.08
N GLN A 57 7.57 -13.80 8.71
CA GLN A 57 6.97 -12.67 8.02
C GLN A 57 7.65 -11.36 8.40
N MET A 58 7.68 -10.43 7.44
CA MET A 58 8.11 -9.05 7.65
C MET A 58 6.91 -8.12 7.51
N LYS A 59 6.78 -7.18 8.44
CA LYS A 59 5.83 -6.06 8.34
C LYS A 59 6.61 -4.79 8.06
N VAL A 60 6.24 -4.08 7.00
CA VAL A 60 6.90 -2.85 6.58
C VAL A 60 5.87 -1.73 6.51
N VAL A 61 6.27 -0.55 7.00
CA VAL A 61 5.52 0.69 6.88
C VAL A 61 6.42 1.72 6.21
N GLU A 62 6.00 2.23 5.06
CA GLU A 62 6.66 3.30 4.31
C GLU A 62 5.81 4.56 4.40
N ARG A 63 6.37 5.69 4.84
CA ARG A 63 5.66 6.97 4.94
C ARG A 63 6.23 7.98 3.94
N TYR A 64 5.35 8.56 3.14
CA TYR A 64 5.72 9.54 2.13
C TYR A 64 5.59 10.94 2.73
N THR A 65 6.72 11.55 3.08
CA THR A 65 6.76 12.91 3.67
C THR A 65 6.90 14.01 2.63
N ARG A 66 7.40 13.67 1.43
CA ARG A 66 7.51 14.54 0.26
C ARG A 66 7.33 13.68 -0.99
N PHE A 67 6.59 14.18 -1.96
CA PHE A 67 6.49 13.62 -3.30
C PHE A 67 6.60 14.76 -4.31
N GLU A 68 7.10 14.45 -5.51
CA GLU A 68 7.17 15.38 -6.62
C GLU A 68 6.74 14.63 -7.87
N ILE A 69 5.82 15.21 -8.63
CA ILE A 69 5.45 14.74 -9.97
C ILE A 69 6.13 15.69 -10.94
N THR A 70 7.11 15.20 -11.68
CA THR A 70 7.79 15.96 -12.73
C THR A 70 7.32 15.45 -14.09
N ASP A 71 6.90 16.36 -14.96
CA ASP A 71 6.54 16.08 -16.35
C ASP A 71 7.76 15.61 -17.19
#